data_AF-A0A7X1HI86-F1
#
_entry.id   AF-A0A7X1HI86-F1
#
_cell.length_a   1.000
_cell.length_b   1.000
_cell.length_c   1.000
_cell.angle_alpha   90.00
_cell.angle_beta   90.00
_cell.angle_gamma   90.00
#
_symmetry.space_group_name_H-M   'P 1'
#
loop_
_entity.id
_entity.type
_entity.pdbx_description
1 polymer ?
#
loop_
_entity_poly.entity_id
_entity_poly.type
_entity_poly.pdbx_seq_one_letter_code
_entity_poly.pdbx_strand_id
1 'polypeptide(L)'
;MEFFKSSSFGNIVLVLTVIVTLFIWYNDKKQKIKSYAQLLLLQIRSIENGITEIQTNGLDREFLNESSFLAIPILFDKNYWDEYSHLLLNKLGVTDYEVISNFYEKSSRIKENQIEIKNKMKEFLYWRGYHIYNSKYSVGLDISKDSMTVNQMIDVIKDREKILGFSMYIPGEYPKQILKLLGTYKPLRGTVAYSKLEELSKIKVF
;
A
#
# COMPACT_ATOMS: atom_id res chain seq x y z
N MET A 1 -46.34 41.51 23.61
CA MET A 1 -45.62 41.09 22.38
C MET A 1 -44.48 42.05 21.98
N GLU A 2 -44.09 43.05 22.79
CA GLU A 2 -43.07 44.04 22.41
C GLU A 2 -41.63 43.63 22.73
N PHE A 3 -41.42 42.68 23.65
CA PHE A 3 -40.08 42.22 24.06
C PHE A 3 -39.27 41.65 22.88
N PHE A 4 -39.95 40.90 21.99
CA PHE A 4 -39.38 40.29 20.78
C PHE A 4 -39.09 41.31 19.65
N LYS A 5 -39.66 42.53 19.71
CA LYS A 5 -39.44 43.59 18.71
C LYS A 5 -38.36 44.59 19.12
N SER A 6 -37.79 44.46 20.32
CA SER A 6 -36.77 45.38 20.80
C SER A 6 -35.42 45.14 20.10
N SER A 7 -34.72 46.22 19.75
CA SER A 7 -33.36 46.17 19.16
C SER A 7 -32.38 45.35 20.04
N SER A 8 -32.56 45.39 21.36
CA SER A 8 -31.76 44.63 22.32
C SER A 8 -31.99 43.12 22.24
N PHE A 9 -33.23 42.64 21.99
CA PHE A 9 -33.51 41.21 21.83
C PHE A 9 -32.89 40.66 20.53
N GLY A 10 -32.97 41.43 19.44
CA GLY A 10 -32.29 41.10 18.18
C GLY A 10 -30.78 40.92 18.36
N ASN A 11 -30.13 41.82 19.09
CA ASN A 11 -28.69 41.73 19.39
C ASN A 11 -28.33 40.49 20.24
N ILE A 12 -29.16 40.12 21.23
CA ILE A 12 -28.94 38.92 22.04
C ILE A 12 -29.02 37.65 21.19
N VAL A 13 -30.02 37.55 20.31
CA VAL A 13 -30.15 36.41 19.38
C VAL A 13 -28.95 36.34 18.45
N LEU A 14 -28.45 37.48 17.96
CA LEU A 14 -27.28 37.53 17.08
C LEU A 14 -25.99 37.07 17.79
N VAL A 15 -25.78 37.49 19.05
CA VAL A 15 -24.66 37.00 19.85
C VAL A 15 -24.78 35.49 20.09
N LEU A 16 -25.98 35.00 20.39
CA LEU A 16 -26.22 33.57 20.60
C LEU A 16 -25.95 32.76 19.33
N THR A 17 -26.40 33.21 18.16
CA THR A 17 -26.15 32.52 16.89
C THR A 17 -24.67 32.50 16.54
N VAL A 18 -23.92 33.57 16.81
CA VAL A 18 -22.45 33.58 16.63
C VAL A 18 -21.78 32.57 17.56
N ILE A 19 -22.16 32.50 18.83
CA ILE A 19 -21.62 31.52 19.78
C ILE A 19 -21.91 30.08 19.34
N VAL A 20 -23.16 29.80 18.94
CA VAL A 20 -23.54 28.47 18.43
C VAL A 20 -22.77 28.12 17.17
N THR A 21 -22.60 29.07 16.26
CA THR A 21 -21.83 28.85 15.02
C THR A 21 -20.36 28.56 15.31
N LEU A 22 -19.74 29.30 16.23
CA LEU A 22 -18.36 29.03 16.67
C LEU A 22 -18.23 27.67 17.34
N PHE A 23 -19.22 27.28 18.14
CA PHE A 23 -19.27 25.97 18.77
C PHE A 23 -19.35 24.84 17.74
N ILE A 24 -20.27 24.95 16.77
CA ILE A 24 -20.41 23.98 15.66
C ILE A 24 -19.10 23.87 14.88
N TRP A 25 -18.50 25.00 14.50
CA TRP A 25 -17.24 25.03 13.76
C TRP A 25 -16.10 24.36 14.50
N TYR A 26 -15.98 24.62 15.81
CA TYR A 26 -14.95 24.01 16.64
C TYR A 26 -15.14 22.50 16.78
N ASN A 27 -16.38 22.05 16.89
CA ASN A 27 -16.73 20.64 17.00
C ASN A 27 -16.48 19.89 15.69
N ASP A 28 -16.85 20.46 14.54
CA ASP A 28 -16.55 19.93 13.20
C ASP A 28 -15.04 19.76 12.99
N LYS A 29 -14.23 20.75 13.40
CA LYS A 29 -12.77 20.66 13.33
C LYS A 29 -12.20 19.50 14.16
N LYS A 30 -12.74 19.27 15.36
CA LYS A 30 -12.36 18.13 16.21
C LYS A 30 -12.78 16.80 15.59
N GLN A 31 -13.99 16.73 15.04
CA GLN A 31 -14.50 15.54 14.38
C GLN A 31 -13.64 15.15 13.18
N LYS A 32 -13.21 16.12 12.36
CA LYS A 32 -12.28 15.90 11.25
C LYS A 32 -10.94 15.33 11.71
N ILE A 33 -10.31 15.97 12.70
CA ILE A 33 -9.03 15.47 13.28
C ILE A 33 -9.18 14.03 13.78
N LYS A 34 -10.28 13.74 14.48
CA LYS A 34 -10.58 12.41 14.99
C LYS A 34 -10.67 11.38 13.85
N SER A 35 -11.48 11.67 12.83
CA SER A 35 -11.67 10.78 11.68
C SER A 35 -10.35 10.55 10.93
N TYR A 36 -9.54 11.58 10.73
CA TYR A 36 -8.23 11.45 10.09
C TYR A 36 -7.26 10.62 10.92
N ALA A 37 -7.19 10.84 12.23
CA ALA A 37 -6.37 10.03 13.11
C ALA A 37 -6.80 8.55 13.09
N GLN A 38 -8.10 8.26 13.05
CA GLN A 38 -8.61 6.90 12.90
C GLN A 38 -8.22 6.25 11.58
N LEU A 39 -8.36 6.98 10.46
CA LEU A 39 -7.94 6.51 9.14
C LEU A 39 -6.44 6.20 9.10
N LEU A 40 -5.62 7.09 9.65
CA LEU A 40 -4.17 6.88 9.74
C LEU A 40 -3.82 5.66 10.60
N LEU A 41 -4.48 5.47 11.74
CA LEU A 41 -4.25 4.29 12.58
C LEU A 41 -4.59 2.99 11.84
N LEU A 42 -5.73 2.95 11.14
CA LEU A 42 -6.13 1.80 10.34
C LEU A 42 -5.11 1.53 9.22
N GLN A 43 -4.66 2.58 8.53
CA GLN A 43 -3.68 2.46 7.48
C GLN A 43 -2.33 2.00 8.00
N ILE A 44 -1.80 2.61 9.08
CA ILE A 44 -0.56 2.18 9.73
C ILE A 44 -0.68 0.69 10.05
N ARG A 45 -1.76 0.27 10.72
CA ARG A 45 -1.97 -1.15 11.06
C ARG A 45 -1.93 -2.05 9.83
N SER A 46 -2.59 -1.66 8.74
CA SER A 46 -2.59 -2.39 7.48
C SER A 46 -1.19 -2.49 6.88
N ILE A 47 -0.43 -1.39 6.87
CA ILE A 47 0.95 -1.35 6.36
C ILE A 47 1.86 -2.27 7.16
N GLU A 48 1.83 -2.21 8.49
CA GLU A 48 2.68 -3.05 9.33
C GLU A 48 2.36 -4.54 9.15
N ASN A 49 1.06 -4.88 9.05
CA ASN A 49 0.62 -6.25 8.77
C ASN A 49 1.11 -6.71 7.38
N GLY A 50 0.97 -5.87 6.35
CA GLY A 50 1.42 -6.18 4.99
C GLY A 50 2.94 -6.32 4.88
N ILE A 51 3.70 -5.49 5.59
CA ILE A 51 5.17 -5.63 5.68
C ILE A 51 5.54 -6.94 6.37
N THR A 52 4.85 -7.30 7.45
CA THR A 52 5.05 -8.59 8.13
C THR A 52 4.77 -9.74 7.18
N GLU A 53 3.69 -9.68 6.39
CA GLU A 53 3.35 -10.70 5.40
C GLU A 53 4.40 -10.83 4.29
N ILE A 54 4.97 -9.72 3.81
CA ILE A 54 6.10 -9.73 2.88
C ILE A 54 7.31 -10.45 3.50
N GLN A 55 7.61 -10.16 4.77
CA GLN A 55 8.74 -10.76 5.49
C GLN A 55 8.55 -12.25 5.75
N THR A 56 7.34 -12.70 6.10
CA THR A 56 7.10 -14.10 6.46
C THR A 56 6.79 -14.99 5.27
N ASN A 57 6.03 -14.49 4.30
CA ASN A 57 5.48 -15.30 3.21
C ASN A 57 6.05 -14.90 1.85
N GLY A 58 6.43 -13.63 1.68
CA GLY A 58 6.96 -13.11 0.42
C GLY A 58 8.44 -13.45 0.18
N LEU A 59 9.17 -13.78 1.24
CA LEU A 59 10.60 -14.07 1.22
C LEU A 59 10.88 -15.43 1.86
N ASP A 60 11.63 -16.28 1.16
CA ASP A 60 12.23 -17.49 1.72
C ASP A 60 13.74 -17.25 1.86
N ARG A 61 14.17 -16.99 3.10
CA ARG A 61 15.52 -16.53 3.47
C ARG A 61 15.90 -15.23 2.76
N GLU A 62 16.50 -15.34 1.58
CA GLU A 62 16.98 -14.22 0.75
C GLU A 62 16.35 -14.21 -0.66
N PHE A 63 15.51 -15.20 -0.96
CA PHE A 63 14.86 -15.35 -2.26
C PHE A 63 13.40 -14.93 -2.18
N LEU A 64 12.89 -14.35 -3.27
CA LEU A 64 11.47 -14.06 -3.39
C LEU A 64 10.70 -15.36 -3.58
N ASN A 65 9.71 -15.62 -2.73
CA ASN A 65 8.71 -16.65 -3.01
C ASN A 65 7.73 -16.08 -4.04
N GLU A 66 7.97 -16.36 -5.33
CA GLU A 66 7.27 -15.76 -6.46
C GLU A 66 5.74 -15.85 -6.36
N SER A 67 5.23 -17.03 -6.02
CA SER A 67 3.79 -17.31 -5.96
C SER A 67 3.14 -16.57 -4.80
N SER A 68 3.74 -16.64 -3.62
CA SER A 68 3.24 -15.94 -2.43
C SER A 68 3.36 -14.43 -2.60
N PHE A 69 4.50 -13.93 -3.09
CA PHE A 69 4.75 -12.50 -3.25
C PHE A 69 3.78 -11.84 -4.26
N LEU A 70 3.44 -12.53 -5.34
CA LEU A 70 2.41 -12.07 -6.27
C LEU A 70 1.04 -11.95 -5.62
N ALA A 71 0.69 -12.82 -4.67
CA ALA A 71 -0.60 -12.84 -3.99
C ALA A 71 -0.75 -11.74 -2.92
N ILE A 72 0.36 -11.30 -2.30
CA ILE A 72 0.32 -10.28 -1.23
C ILE A 72 -0.26 -8.96 -1.78
N PRO A 73 -1.28 -8.34 -1.17
CA PRO A 73 -1.83 -7.07 -1.66
C PRO A 73 -0.78 -5.94 -1.65
N ILE A 74 -0.98 -4.92 -2.48
CA ILE A 74 -0.15 -3.70 -2.42
C ILE A 74 -0.35 -3.06 -1.04
N LEU A 75 0.74 -2.63 -0.38
CA LEU A 75 0.70 -2.13 1.00
C LEU A 75 -0.39 -1.07 1.25
N PHE A 76 -0.56 -0.14 0.30
CA PHE A 76 -1.62 0.87 0.28
C PHE A 76 -1.67 1.56 -1.08
N ASP A 77 -2.86 1.92 -1.54
CA ASP A 77 -3.00 2.68 -2.80
C ASP A 77 -2.75 4.18 -2.59
N LYS A 78 -3.48 4.77 -1.63
CA LYS A 78 -3.42 6.20 -1.31
C LYS A 78 -2.68 6.46 -0.01
N ASN A 79 -1.77 7.44 0.00
CA ASN A 79 -1.08 7.86 1.21
C ASN A 79 -1.94 8.88 1.98
N TYR A 80 -2.64 8.46 3.04
CA TYR A 80 -3.45 9.38 3.83
C TYR A 80 -2.61 10.30 4.73
N TRP A 81 -1.36 9.94 5.01
CA TRP A 81 -0.46 10.82 5.74
C TRP A 81 -0.13 12.06 4.91
N ASP A 82 0.21 11.88 3.65
CA ASP A 82 0.53 13.00 2.76
C ASP A 82 -0.63 14.02 2.69
N GLU A 83 -1.87 13.54 2.64
CA GLU A 83 -3.07 14.39 2.59
C GLU A 83 -3.38 15.12 3.90
N TYR A 84 -3.22 14.46 5.05
CA TYR A 84 -3.71 14.98 6.34
C TYR A 84 -2.63 15.41 7.33
N SER A 85 -1.35 15.18 7.02
CA SER A 85 -0.20 15.49 7.87
C SER A 85 -0.22 16.93 8.40
N HIS A 86 -0.49 17.91 7.53
CA HIS A 86 -0.54 19.33 7.85
C HIS A 86 -1.58 19.69 8.93
N LEU A 87 -2.69 18.94 9.03
CA LEU A 87 -3.74 19.17 10.03
C LEU A 87 -3.32 18.66 11.42
N LEU A 88 -2.39 17.71 11.46
CA LEU A 88 -1.97 17.02 12.68
C LEU A 88 -0.65 17.55 13.23
N LEU A 89 0.14 18.30 12.44
CA LEU A 89 1.42 18.89 12.85
C LEU A 89 1.31 19.64 14.20
N ASN A 90 0.32 20.53 14.32
CA ASN A 90 0.10 21.32 15.53
C ASN A 90 -0.34 20.50 16.74
N LYS A 91 -0.80 19.26 16.54
CA LYS A 91 -1.33 18.39 17.60
C LYS A 91 -0.34 17.31 18.05
N LEU A 92 0.47 16.79 17.14
CA LEU A 92 1.48 15.79 17.41
C LEU A 92 2.77 16.42 17.97
N GLY A 93 3.13 17.60 17.49
CA GLY A 93 4.45 18.19 17.70
C GLY A 93 5.45 17.73 16.63
N VAL A 94 6.53 18.50 16.44
CA VAL A 94 7.48 18.32 15.32
C VAL A 94 8.15 16.95 15.36
N THR A 95 8.60 16.50 16.53
CA THR A 95 9.30 15.21 16.67
C THR A 95 8.41 14.01 16.30
N ASP A 96 7.19 13.95 16.81
CA ASP A 96 6.27 12.83 16.50
C ASP A 96 5.81 12.87 15.05
N TYR A 97 5.65 14.08 14.50
CA TYR A 97 5.38 14.27 13.08
C TYR A 97 6.50 13.71 12.20
N GLU A 98 7.76 13.97 12.53
CA GLU A 98 8.91 13.43 11.79
C GLU A 98 8.98 11.90 11.87
N VAL A 99 8.70 11.33 13.04
CA VAL A 99 8.67 9.87 13.22
C VAL A 99 7.62 9.21 12.32
N ILE A 100 6.40 9.76 12.28
CA ILE A 100 5.33 9.26 11.41
C ILE A 100 5.67 9.49 9.94
N SER A 101 6.21 10.66 9.60
CA SER A 101 6.62 10.98 8.22
C SER A 101 7.68 10.01 7.71
N ASN A 102 8.69 9.70 8.53
CA ASN A 102 9.73 8.74 8.16
C ASN A 102 9.13 7.33 7.98
N PHE A 103 8.19 6.91 8.82
CA PHE A 103 7.47 5.63 8.63
C PHE A 103 6.78 5.57 7.26
N TYR A 104 6.05 6.62 6.89
CA TYR A 104 5.35 6.68 5.60
C TYR A 104 6.30 6.79 4.41
N GLU A 105 7.42 7.49 4.55
CA GLU A 105 8.48 7.56 3.53
C GLU A 105 9.07 6.16 3.28
N LYS A 106 9.48 5.44 4.34
CA LYS A 106 10.04 4.08 4.20
C LYS A 106 9.01 3.11 3.64
N SER A 107 7.77 3.18 4.11
CA SER A 107 6.67 2.33 3.63
C SER A 107 6.33 2.60 2.16
N SER A 108 6.42 3.85 1.71
CA SER A 108 6.21 4.22 0.31
C SER A 108 7.29 3.64 -0.60
N ARG A 109 8.55 3.67 -0.17
CA ARG A 109 9.65 3.04 -0.93
C ARG A 109 9.49 1.52 -1.03
N ILE A 110 9.07 0.87 0.07
CA ILE A 110 8.77 -0.57 0.04
C ILE A 110 7.63 -0.86 -0.93
N LYS A 111 6.56 -0.04 -0.91
CA LYS A 111 5.43 -0.16 -1.83
C LYS A 111 5.87 -0.03 -3.29
N GLU A 112 6.63 1.00 -3.61
CA GLU A 112 7.12 1.24 -4.98
C GLU A 112 7.93 0.05 -5.49
N ASN A 113 8.84 -0.46 -4.65
CA ASN A 113 9.63 -1.64 -5.00
C ASN A 113 8.77 -2.91 -5.12
N GLN A 114 7.78 -3.10 -4.24
CA GLN A 114 6.82 -4.20 -4.34
C GLN A 114 6.06 -4.17 -5.68
N ILE A 115 5.61 -2.98 -6.11
CA ILE A 115 4.92 -2.79 -7.40
C ILE A 115 5.86 -3.11 -8.56
N GLU A 116 7.10 -2.62 -8.52
CA GLU A 116 8.09 -2.87 -9.56
C GLU A 116 8.36 -4.37 -9.73
N ILE A 117 8.61 -5.06 -8.61
CA ILE A 117 8.82 -6.52 -8.58
C ILE A 117 7.61 -7.24 -9.18
N LYS A 118 6.40 -6.90 -8.72
CA LYS A 118 5.16 -7.51 -9.24
C LYS A 118 4.97 -7.27 -10.73
N ASN A 119 5.31 -6.09 -11.23
CA ASN A 119 5.22 -5.77 -12.65
C ASN A 119 6.20 -6.61 -13.46
N LYS A 120 7.44 -6.78 -12.98
CA LYS A 120 8.43 -7.64 -13.61
C LYS A 120 8.04 -9.11 -13.60
N MET A 121 7.47 -9.59 -12.50
CA MET A 121 6.91 -10.93 -12.40
C MET A 121 5.79 -11.16 -13.42
N LYS A 122 4.85 -10.19 -13.55
CA LYS A 122 3.77 -10.25 -14.55
C LYS A 122 4.31 -10.22 -15.98
N GLU A 123 5.29 -9.36 -16.26
CA GLU A 123 5.95 -9.27 -17.56
C GLU A 123 6.62 -10.61 -17.93
N PHE A 124 7.32 -11.24 -17.00
CA PHE A 124 7.87 -12.58 -17.20
C PHE A 124 6.78 -13.61 -17.48
N LEU A 125 5.69 -13.63 -16.68
CA LEU A 125 4.58 -14.56 -16.90
C LEU A 125 3.97 -14.40 -18.30
N TYR A 126 3.83 -13.16 -18.76
CA TYR A 126 3.37 -12.83 -20.10
C TYR A 126 4.33 -13.37 -21.17
N TRP A 127 5.63 -13.08 -21.07
CA TRP A 127 6.63 -13.56 -22.01
C TRP A 127 6.73 -15.09 -22.02
N ARG A 128 6.63 -15.73 -20.85
CA ARG A 128 6.57 -17.18 -20.74
C ARG A 128 5.36 -17.73 -21.49
N GLY A 129 4.18 -17.17 -21.26
CA GLY A 129 2.96 -17.54 -21.98
C GLY A 129 3.11 -17.37 -23.49
N TYR A 130 3.67 -16.25 -23.92
CA TYR A 130 3.94 -15.94 -25.32
C TYR A 130 4.92 -16.93 -25.97
N HIS A 131 6.04 -17.24 -25.31
CA HIS A 131 7.01 -18.22 -25.79
C HIS A 131 6.44 -19.64 -25.84
N ILE A 132 5.68 -20.06 -24.82
CA ILE A 132 4.97 -21.34 -24.83
C ILE A 132 4.01 -21.39 -26.03
N TYR A 133 3.17 -20.37 -26.20
CA TYR A 133 2.23 -20.27 -27.32
C TYR A 133 2.96 -20.38 -28.66
N ASN A 134 3.95 -19.51 -28.90
CA ASN A 134 4.70 -19.51 -30.15
C ASN A 134 5.43 -20.83 -30.39
N SER A 135 6.03 -21.45 -29.37
CA SER A 135 6.71 -22.73 -29.53
C SER A 135 5.77 -23.86 -29.95
N LYS A 136 4.51 -23.86 -29.48
CA LYS A 136 3.51 -24.88 -29.83
C LYS A 136 3.01 -24.70 -31.27
N TYR A 137 2.76 -23.46 -31.68
CA TYR A 137 2.16 -23.17 -32.99
C TYR A 137 3.18 -22.92 -34.11
N SER A 138 4.43 -22.53 -33.80
CA SER A 138 5.51 -22.45 -34.80
C SER A 138 6.00 -23.82 -35.23
N VAL A 139 6.05 -24.78 -34.29
CA VAL A 139 6.35 -26.18 -34.59
C VAL A 139 5.31 -26.77 -35.56
N GLY A 140 4.03 -26.43 -35.43
CA GLY A 140 3.00 -26.84 -36.38
C GLY A 140 3.19 -26.32 -37.82
N LEU A 141 3.98 -25.27 -38.03
CA LEU A 141 4.27 -24.68 -39.34
C LEU A 141 5.57 -25.23 -39.97
N ASP A 142 6.61 -25.48 -39.17
CA ASP A 142 7.88 -26.05 -39.65
C ASP A 142 7.84 -27.58 -39.89
N ILE A 143 6.92 -28.31 -39.25
CA ILE A 143 6.74 -29.76 -39.45
C ILE A 143 6.36 -30.11 -40.91
N SER A 144 5.86 -29.15 -41.69
CA SER A 144 5.56 -29.38 -43.11
C SER A 144 6.81 -29.54 -44.00
N LYS A 145 8.01 -29.17 -43.51
CA LYS A 145 9.22 -29.08 -44.34
C LYS A 145 10.26 -30.19 -44.14
N ASP A 146 10.22 -30.95 -43.06
CA ASP A 146 11.22 -32.00 -42.83
C ASP A 146 10.62 -33.37 -42.48
N SER A 147 11.26 -34.40 -43.04
CA SER A 147 10.97 -35.83 -42.98
C SER A 147 11.21 -36.45 -41.60
N MET A 148 10.73 -35.81 -40.53
CA MET A 148 10.81 -36.34 -39.18
C MET A 148 9.78 -37.47 -38.97
N THR A 149 10.20 -38.54 -38.30
CA THR A 149 9.23 -39.56 -37.83
C THR A 149 8.45 -39.04 -36.62
N VAL A 150 7.23 -39.54 -36.42
CA VAL A 150 6.32 -39.14 -35.32
C VAL A 150 7.01 -39.19 -33.96
N ASN A 151 7.90 -40.16 -33.71
CA ASN A 151 8.65 -40.27 -32.46
C ASN A 151 9.65 -39.13 -32.25
N GLN A 152 10.35 -38.71 -33.31
CA GLN A 152 11.28 -37.56 -33.24
C GLN A 152 10.52 -36.25 -33.02
N MET A 153 9.30 -36.12 -33.57
CA MET A 153 8.43 -34.97 -33.27
C MET A 153 8.02 -34.95 -31.79
N ILE A 154 7.65 -36.12 -31.24
CA ILE A 154 7.29 -36.25 -29.83
C ILE A 154 8.47 -35.87 -28.93
N ASP A 155 9.70 -36.26 -29.28
CA ASP A 155 10.88 -35.93 -28.47
C ASP A 155 11.25 -34.45 -28.54
N VAL A 156 11.15 -33.80 -29.72
CA VAL A 156 11.35 -32.34 -29.84
C VAL A 156 10.30 -31.56 -29.04
N ILE A 157 9.05 -32.02 -29.02
CA ILE A 157 7.99 -31.41 -28.21
C ILE A 157 8.30 -31.58 -26.71
N LYS A 158 8.69 -32.78 -26.27
CA LYS A 158 9.04 -33.07 -24.86
C LYS A 158 10.24 -32.27 -24.38
N ASP A 159 11.31 -32.18 -25.17
CA ASP A 159 12.51 -31.42 -24.80
C ASP A 159 12.20 -29.92 -24.72
N ARG A 160 11.36 -29.40 -25.63
CA ARG A 160 10.90 -28.00 -25.55
C ARG A 160 9.99 -27.76 -24.35
N GLU A 161 9.09 -28.68 -24.02
CA GLU A 161 8.26 -28.58 -22.80
C GLU A 161 9.13 -28.59 -21.53
N LYS A 162 10.21 -29.37 -21.49
CA LYS A 162 11.18 -29.38 -20.40
C LYS A 162 11.95 -28.05 -20.29
N ILE A 163 12.34 -27.45 -21.42
CA ILE A 163 12.95 -26.10 -21.47
C ILE A 163 11.95 -25.03 -21.01
N LEU A 164 10.64 -25.20 -21.22
CA LEU A 164 9.62 -24.22 -20.81
C LEU A 164 9.26 -24.30 -19.30
N GLY A 165 9.80 -25.29 -18.59
CA GLY A 165 9.63 -25.49 -17.14
C GLY A 165 10.47 -24.57 -16.24
N PHE A 166 11.06 -23.48 -16.77
CA PHE A 166 11.83 -22.53 -15.95
C PHE A 166 10.99 -21.89 -14.84
N SER A 167 11.59 -21.80 -13.65
CA SER A 167 11.17 -20.92 -12.56
C SER A 167 11.17 -19.45 -13.03
N MET A 168 10.40 -18.57 -12.38
CA MET A 168 10.39 -17.16 -12.77
C MET A 168 11.79 -16.58 -12.60
N TYR A 169 12.41 -16.14 -13.68
CA TYR A 169 13.67 -15.44 -13.54
C TYR A 169 13.38 -14.03 -13.05
N ILE A 170 13.63 -13.78 -11.78
CA ILE A 170 13.68 -12.45 -11.20
C ILE A 170 15.16 -12.10 -11.01
N PRO A 171 15.65 -10.99 -11.57
CA PRO A 171 17.00 -10.53 -11.29
C PRO A 171 17.24 -10.46 -9.78
N GLY A 172 18.32 -11.09 -9.30
CA GLY A 172 18.62 -11.20 -7.86
C GLY A 172 18.79 -9.85 -7.15
N GLU A 173 18.89 -8.74 -7.89
CA GLU A 173 18.85 -7.39 -7.34
C GLU A 173 17.52 -7.07 -6.66
N TYR A 174 16.39 -7.55 -7.20
CA TYR A 174 15.06 -7.29 -6.66
C TYR A 174 14.84 -7.82 -5.24
N PRO A 175 15.07 -9.13 -4.95
CA PRO A 175 15.04 -9.64 -3.57
C PRO A 175 15.97 -8.89 -2.63
N LYS A 176 17.20 -8.55 -3.07
CA LYS A 176 18.18 -7.83 -2.25
C LYS A 176 17.71 -6.41 -1.92
N GLN A 177 17.10 -5.73 -2.89
CA GLN A 177 16.63 -4.36 -2.72
C GLN A 177 15.45 -4.30 -1.74
N ILE A 178 14.48 -5.21 -1.87
CA ILE A 178 13.35 -5.26 -0.94
C ILE A 178 13.80 -5.65 0.47
N LEU A 179 14.72 -6.61 0.61
CA LEU A 179 15.32 -6.97 1.91
C LEU A 179 16.01 -5.78 2.57
N LYS A 180 16.77 -5.00 1.81
CA LYS A 180 17.41 -3.78 2.31
C LYS A 180 16.37 -2.77 2.80
N LEU A 181 15.30 -2.54 2.03
CA LEU A 181 14.24 -1.60 2.40
C LEU A 181 13.50 -2.07 3.67
N LEU A 182 13.16 -3.36 3.75
CA LEU A 182 12.56 -3.97 4.93
C LEU A 182 13.45 -3.86 6.17
N GLY A 183 14.77 -3.96 6.02
CA GLY A 183 15.72 -3.77 7.13
C GLY A 183 15.81 -2.33 7.64
N THR A 184 15.46 -1.33 6.82
CA THR A 184 15.41 0.08 7.25
C THR A 184 14.09 0.49 7.89
N TYR A 185 13.06 -0.32 7.71
CA TYR A 185 11.74 -0.07 8.24
C TYR A 185 11.70 -0.25 9.76
N LYS A 186 10.95 0.63 10.43
CA LYS A 186 10.69 0.54 11.86
C LYS A 186 9.17 0.61 12.08
N PRO A 187 8.58 -0.31 12.85
CA PRO A 187 7.16 -0.25 13.16
C PRO A 187 6.85 1.00 14.00
N LEU A 188 5.65 1.54 13.80
CA LEU A 188 5.15 2.69 14.53
C LEU A 188 4.40 2.26 15.80
N ARG A 189 3.73 1.09 15.78
CA ARG A 189 3.07 0.54 16.97
C ARG A 189 4.05 0.44 18.15
N GLY A 190 3.59 0.88 19.32
CA GLY A 190 4.39 0.91 20.55
C GLY A 190 5.27 2.16 20.71
N THR A 191 5.32 3.06 19.72
CA THR A 191 6.00 4.36 19.87
C THR A 191 5.12 5.40 20.56
N VAL A 192 5.75 6.46 21.09
CA VAL A 192 5.06 7.63 21.65
C VAL A 192 4.21 8.32 20.58
N ALA A 193 4.73 8.43 19.35
CA ALA A 193 4.04 9.04 18.22
C ALA A 193 2.73 8.31 17.88
N TYR A 194 2.75 6.97 17.87
CA TYR A 194 1.55 6.16 17.66
C TYR A 194 0.54 6.31 18.81
N SER A 195 1.02 6.38 20.06
CA SER A 195 0.15 6.58 21.23
C SER A 195 -0.56 7.93 21.20
N LYS A 196 0.14 9.00 20.81
CA LYS A 196 -0.46 10.33 20.59
C LYS A 196 -1.49 10.30 19.46
N LEU A 197 -1.23 9.58 18.38
CA LEU A 197 -2.19 9.42 17.30
C LEU A 197 -3.46 8.68 17.79
N GLU A 198 -3.32 7.67 18.66
CA GLU A 198 -4.44 7.01 19.32
C GLU A 198 -5.25 7.95 20.21
N GLU A 199 -4.62 8.84 20.96
CA GLU A 199 -5.32 9.85 21.77
C GLU A 199 -6.14 10.79 20.88
N LEU A 200 -5.58 11.25 19.75
CA LEU A 200 -6.29 12.10 18.79
C LEU A 200 -7.51 11.39 18.18
N SER A 201 -7.42 10.07 17.97
CA SER A 201 -8.54 9.26 17.47
C SER A 201 -9.68 9.06 18.48
N LYS A 202 -9.40 9.30 19.77
CA LYS A 202 -10.33 9.12 20.90
C LYS A 202 -10.89 10.45 21.42
N ILE A 203 -10.61 11.58 20.77
CA ILE A 203 -11.14 12.89 21.16
C ILE A 203 -12.67 12.82 21.29
N LYS A 204 -13.19 13.28 22.44
CA LYS A 204 -14.63 13.48 22.63
C LYS A 204 -15.08 14.67 21.79
N VAL A 205 -16.08 14.39 20.95
CA VAL A 205 -16.80 15.35 20.11
C VAL A 205 -18.21 15.40 20.68
N PHE A 206 -18.77 16.60 20.81
CA PHE A 206 -20.09 16.82 21.42
C PHE A 206 -21.22 16.73 20.39
#